data_AF-A0A5C8QKN8-F1
#
_entry.id   AF-A0A5C8QKN8-F1
#
_cell.length_a   1.000
_cell.length_b   1.000
_cell.length_c   1.000
_cell.angle_alpha   90.00
_cell.angle_beta   90.00
_cell.angle_gamma   90.00
#
_symmetry.space_group_name_H-M   'P 1'
#
loop_
_entity.id
_entity.type
_entity.pdbx_description
1 polymer ?
#
loop_
_entity_poly.entity_id
_entity_poly.type
_entity_poly.pdbx_seq_one_letter_code
_entity_poly.pdbx_strand_id
1 'polypeptide(L)'
;MVTSNSPGGSGGRHSYLKDGAVVGAVAAAVIGALVALFLKYGPEGNDGSDKVAGSPSSVATLPSADGATPAPPPSEETSSAPPSDGADEPSPPGENGDEGPGGSGGAGGSSADPQSPPEPVTSYLSDLDPVGGLGNYKHTGAATVQRTTYGNSVIFSLNSFNGGAKTVTYNVPAGKKEFRATVGLDERTESGCTVFFQVSFDGNPVDSGFTLPVGQTREVVEKIGGAGRLTITVNGVDSPTGKVNGTCRAVWGDARFS
;
A
#
# COMPACT_ATOMS: atom_id res chain seq x y z
N MET A 1 -63.45 -38.73 -24.40
CA MET A 1 -62.92 -38.60 -23.02
C MET A 1 -61.42 -38.73 -23.14
N VAL A 2 -60.59 -37.72 -22.91
CA VAL A 2 -60.47 -36.87 -21.72
C VAL A 2 -60.09 -35.44 -22.15
N THR A 3 -60.66 -34.46 -21.48
CA THR A 3 -60.55 -33.02 -21.73
C THR A 3 -59.19 -32.46 -21.32
N SER A 4 -58.63 -31.65 -22.20
CA SER A 4 -57.51 -30.73 -21.98
C SER A 4 -57.83 -29.71 -20.88
N ASN A 5 -56.91 -29.52 -19.94
CA ASN A 5 -56.88 -28.30 -19.13
C ASN A 5 -55.43 -27.86 -18.91
N SER A 6 -55.14 -26.67 -19.41
CA SER A 6 -53.92 -25.91 -19.16
C SER A 6 -54.31 -24.72 -18.28
N PRO A 7 -53.53 -24.41 -17.23
CA PRO A 7 -53.27 -23.01 -16.95
C PRO A 7 -51.78 -22.75 -16.71
N GLY A 8 -51.33 -21.64 -17.30
CA GLY A 8 -49.96 -21.16 -17.25
C GLY A 8 -49.48 -20.76 -15.86
N GLY A 9 -48.21 -21.04 -15.60
CA GLY A 9 -47.41 -20.47 -14.52
C GLY A 9 -46.35 -19.55 -15.13
N SER A 10 -46.60 -18.24 -15.02
CA SER A 10 -45.67 -17.17 -15.36
C SER A 10 -44.34 -17.32 -14.63
N GLY A 11 -43.25 -17.44 -15.38
CA GLY A 11 -41.88 -17.46 -14.85
C GLY A 11 -41.49 -16.12 -14.24
N GLY A 12 -41.49 -16.04 -12.91
CA GLY A 12 -40.89 -14.95 -12.15
C GLY A 12 -39.37 -15.08 -12.16
N ARG A 13 -38.71 -14.43 -13.13
CA ARG A 13 -37.27 -14.13 -13.06
C ARG A 13 -37.06 -13.06 -11.98
N HIS A 14 -36.74 -13.49 -10.76
CA HIS A 14 -36.21 -12.57 -9.75
C HIS A 14 -34.84 -12.07 -10.22
N SER A 15 -34.84 -10.82 -10.65
CA SER A 15 -33.65 -10.05 -10.96
C SER A 15 -33.01 -9.66 -9.62
N TYR A 16 -31.97 -10.38 -9.19
CA TYR A 16 -31.08 -9.90 -8.12
C TYR A 16 -30.09 -8.93 -8.75
N LEU A 17 -30.50 -7.68 -8.89
CA LEU A 17 -29.63 -6.57 -9.26
C LEU A 17 -29.81 -5.46 -8.22
N LYS A 18 -28.67 -5.06 -7.67
CA LYS A 18 -28.39 -3.78 -6.98
C LYS A 18 -28.90 -3.66 -5.54
N ASP A 19 -28.07 -4.10 -4.60
CA ASP A 19 -27.95 -3.47 -3.28
C ASP A 19 -26.50 -3.61 -2.74
N GLY A 20 -25.51 -3.36 -3.60
CA GLY A 20 -24.09 -3.38 -3.25
C GLY A 20 -23.42 -1.99 -3.24
N ALA A 21 -24.17 -0.91 -3.39
CA ALA A 21 -23.62 0.43 -3.65
C ALA A 21 -23.66 1.38 -2.44
N VAL A 22 -24.37 1.05 -1.35
CA VAL A 22 -24.60 2.00 -0.24
C VAL A 22 -23.58 1.84 0.89
N VAL A 23 -22.96 0.67 1.05
CA VAL A 23 -21.99 0.44 2.15
C VAL A 23 -20.61 1.06 1.87
N GLY A 24 -20.24 1.25 0.60
CA GLY A 24 -18.94 1.86 0.24
C GLY A 24 -18.86 3.38 0.44
N ALA A 25 -19.99 4.09 0.40
CA ALA A 25 -20.00 5.55 0.50
C ALA A 25 -19.82 6.06 1.94
N VAL A 26 -20.28 5.30 2.94
CA VAL A 26 -20.21 5.70 4.35
C VAL A 26 -18.78 5.58 4.89
N ALA A 27 -18.04 4.53 4.51
CA ALA A 27 -16.65 4.34 4.93
C ALA A 27 -15.72 5.47 4.42
N ALA A 28 -15.87 5.89 3.16
CA ALA A 28 -15.09 7.00 2.61
C ALA A 28 -15.40 8.34 3.28
N ALA A 29 -16.66 8.60 3.63
CA ALA A 29 -17.07 9.82 4.32
C ALA A 29 -16.53 9.89 5.77
N VAL A 30 -16.49 8.76 6.49
CA VAL A 30 -15.97 8.71 7.87
C VAL A 30 -14.45 8.90 7.89
N ILE A 31 -13.71 8.30 6.94
CA ILE A 31 -12.26 8.52 6.82
C ILE A 31 -11.97 9.98 6.47
N GLY A 32 -12.72 10.57 5.53
CA GLY A 32 -12.61 11.99 5.21
C GLY A 32 -12.89 12.90 6.42
N ALA A 33 -13.91 12.59 7.22
CA ALA A 33 -14.25 13.34 8.42
C ALA A 33 -13.18 13.20 9.53
N LEU A 34 -12.62 12.01 9.75
CA LEU A 34 -11.58 11.79 10.75
C LEU A 34 -10.27 12.48 10.39
N VAL A 35 -9.87 12.46 9.12
CA VAL A 35 -8.69 13.19 8.64
C VAL A 35 -8.92 14.71 8.72
N ALA A 36 -10.12 15.19 8.36
CA ALA A 36 -10.46 16.60 8.48
C ALA A 36 -10.50 17.08 9.95
N LEU A 37 -10.98 16.25 10.88
CA LEU A 37 -10.95 16.55 12.31
C LEU A 37 -9.51 16.59 12.86
N PHE A 38 -8.65 15.67 12.42
CA PHE A 38 -7.25 15.65 12.86
C PHE A 38 -6.45 16.84 12.31
N LEU A 39 -6.71 17.28 11.08
CA LEU A 39 -6.10 18.50 10.51
C LEU A 39 -6.63 19.78 11.16
N LYS A 40 -7.89 19.79 11.62
CA LYS A 40 -8.50 20.97 12.26
C LYS A 40 -8.18 21.10 13.75
N TYR A 41 -7.94 19.98 14.44
CA TYR A 41 -7.76 19.92 15.90
C TYR A 41 -6.48 19.20 16.33
N GLY A 42 -5.46 19.15 15.46
CA GLY A 42 -4.12 18.70 15.85
C GLY A 42 -3.61 19.49 17.06
N PRO A 43 -2.76 18.90 17.92
CA PRO A 43 -2.38 19.50 19.18
C PRO A 43 -1.71 20.86 18.95
N GLU A 44 -2.43 21.93 19.32
CA GLU A 44 -1.89 23.27 19.42
C GLU A 44 -0.65 23.18 20.30
N GLY A 45 0.52 23.43 19.68
CA GLY A 45 1.77 23.56 20.41
C GLY A 45 1.57 24.60 21.49
N ASN A 46 1.74 24.18 22.73
CA ASN A 46 1.76 25.03 23.90
C ASN A 46 2.97 25.98 23.80
N ASP A 47 2.80 27.09 23.10
CA ASP A 47 3.74 28.19 23.02
C ASP A 47 3.60 29.07 24.28
N GLY A 48 4.11 28.55 25.39
CA GLY A 48 4.44 29.39 26.53
C GLY A 48 5.50 30.41 26.12
N SER A 49 5.07 31.57 25.64
CA SER A 49 5.93 32.73 25.37
C SER A 49 5.26 34.00 25.88
N ASP A 50 5.92 34.52 26.89
CA ASP A 50 5.70 35.71 27.69
C ASP A 50 4.96 36.89 27.03
N LYS A 51 3.92 37.36 27.73
CA LYS A 51 3.27 38.64 27.48
C LYS A 51 4.17 39.79 27.97
N VAL A 52 4.78 40.53 27.05
CA VAL A 52 5.23 41.90 27.31
C VAL A 52 4.27 42.88 26.63
N ALA A 53 3.72 43.78 27.44
CA ALA A 53 2.66 44.72 27.08
C ALA A 53 3.17 45.92 26.26
N GLY A 54 2.47 46.20 25.16
CA GLY A 54 1.91 47.50 24.77
C GLY A 54 2.82 48.73 24.58
N SER A 55 2.88 49.24 23.34
CA SER A 55 2.05 50.38 22.92
C SER A 55 2.38 50.86 21.49
N PRO A 56 1.42 51.52 20.80
CA PRO A 56 1.44 51.75 19.36
C PRO A 56 1.96 53.14 18.99
N SER A 57 2.55 53.29 17.81
CA SER A 57 2.57 54.57 17.09
C SER A 57 2.73 54.39 15.58
N SER A 58 1.79 55.03 14.90
CA SER A 58 1.57 55.27 13.49
C SER A 58 2.78 55.85 12.77
N VAL A 59 2.98 55.54 11.47
CA VAL A 59 3.18 56.52 10.37
C VAL A 59 2.81 55.84 9.04
N ALA A 60 1.97 56.51 8.24
CA ALA A 60 1.64 56.17 6.86
C ALA A 60 2.69 56.75 5.89
N THR A 61 3.10 56.02 4.85
CA THR A 61 3.66 56.57 3.60
C THR A 61 3.51 55.55 2.44
N LEU A 62 2.76 55.91 1.40
CA LEU A 62 2.85 55.41 0.01
C LEU A 62 3.92 56.26 -0.74
N PRO A 63 4.52 55.91 -1.91
CA PRO A 63 4.03 55.02 -2.99
C PRO A 63 5.09 54.17 -3.76
N SER A 64 4.58 53.37 -4.71
CA SER A 64 5.13 52.86 -6.00
C SER A 64 6.63 52.69 -6.28
N ALA A 65 7.00 51.47 -6.69
CA ALA A 65 7.95 51.13 -7.76
C ALA A 65 7.72 49.65 -8.15
N ASP A 66 6.96 49.35 -9.19
CA ASP A 66 7.45 49.06 -10.56
C ASP A 66 8.93 48.62 -10.62
N GLY A 67 9.13 47.34 -10.87
CA GLY A 67 10.43 46.67 -10.85
C GLY A 67 10.28 45.29 -11.47
N ALA A 68 10.20 45.29 -12.81
CA ALA A 68 10.23 44.09 -13.63
C ALA A 68 11.53 43.30 -13.36
N THR A 69 11.40 42.09 -12.82
CA THR A 69 12.50 41.13 -12.74
C THR A 69 12.69 40.49 -14.12
N PRO A 70 13.92 40.49 -14.68
CA PRO A 70 14.21 39.89 -15.98
C PRO A 70 14.01 38.37 -15.98
N ALA A 71 13.51 37.87 -17.11
CA ALA A 71 13.34 36.45 -17.38
C ALA A 71 14.68 35.71 -17.33
N PRO A 72 14.72 34.47 -16.80
CA PRO A 72 15.92 33.63 -16.88
C PRO A 72 16.19 33.19 -18.33
N PRO A 73 17.47 33.01 -18.72
CA PRO A 73 17.84 32.49 -20.04
C PRO A 73 17.42 31.01 -20.20
N PRO A 74 17.15 30.55 -21.44
CA PRO A 74 16.87 29.14 -21.71
C PRO A 74 18.11 28.30 -21.44
N SER A 75 18.01 27.32 -20.53
CA SER A 75 19.04 26.31 -20.36
C SER A 75 18.97 25.32 -21.51
N GLU A 76 20.08 25.21 -22.23
CA GLU A 76 20.29 24.34 -23.37
C GLU A 76 20.18 22.86 -23.00
N GLU A 77 19.56 22.12 -23.91
CA GLU A 77 19.50 20.68 -23.94
C GLU A 77 20.91 20.09 -24.01
N THR A 78 21.26 19.21 -23.08
CA THR A 78 22.35 18.25 -23.28
C THR A 78 21.75 16.85 -23.26
N SER A 79 21.38 16.43 -24.47
CA SER A 79 21.14 15.06 -24.87
C SER A 79 22.46 14.29 -24.75
N SER A 80 22.53 13.37 -23.78
CA SER A 80 23.57 12.34 -23.72
C SER A 80 22.89 10.98 -23.69
N ALA A 81 22.84 10.36 -24.86
CA ALA A 81 22.47 8.97 -25.07
C ALA A 81 23.49 8.02 -24.39
N PRO A 82 23.10 6.78 -24.07
CA PRO A 82 23.89 5.84 -23.29
C PRO A 82 24.97 5.13 -24.11
N PRO A 83 26.11 4.74 -23.52
CA PRO A 83 26.96 3.71 -24.09
C PRO A 83 26.32 2.32 -23.87
N SER A 84 26.03 1.65 -24.99
CA SER A 84 25.93 0.19 -25.09
C SER A 84 27.32 -0.42 -25.03
N ASP A 85 27.55 -1.37 -24.12
CA ASP A 85 28.56 -2.44 -24.17
C ASP A 85 28.49 -3.16 -22.80
N GLY A 86 28.51 -4.48 -22.67
CA GLY A 86 28.75 -5.53 -23.63
C GLY A 86 28.26 -6.86 -23.08
N ALA A 87 28.18 -7.82 -23.99
CA ALA A 87 27.97 -9.22 -23.71
C ALA A 87 29.13 -9.79 -22.89
N ASP A 88 28.81 -10.64 -21.91
CA ASP A 88 29.68 -11.76 -21.54
C ASP A 88 28.82 -12.86 -20.91
N GLU A 89 28.52 -13.84 -21.75
CA GLU A 89 28.02 -15.17 -21.38
C GLU A 89 29.25 -16.09 -21.29
N PRO A 90 29.44 -16.79 -20.16
CA PRO A 90 30.07 -18.10 -20.24
C PRO A 90 29.24 -19.16 -19.53
N SER A 91 28.72 -20.09 -20.32
CA SER A 91 28.35 -21.44 -19.89
C SER A 91 29.61 -22.26 -19.58
N PRO A 92 29.57 -23.14 -18.56
CA PRO A 92 30.31 -24.40 -18.65
C PRO A 92 29.40 -25.63 -18.61
N PRO A 93 29.66 -26.65 -19.46
CA PRO A 93 29.10 -27.99 -19.33
C PRO A 93 29.96 -28.82 -18.36
N GLY A 94 29.32 -29.61 -17.51
CA GLY A 94 29.99 -30.45 -16.51
C GLY A 94 29.24 -31.76 -16.29
N GLU A 95 29.25 -32.60 -17.32
CA GLU A 95 28.89 -34.02 -17.29
C GLU A 95 30.13 -34.83 -16.88
N ASN A 96 30.01 -35.64 -15.81
CA ASN A 96 30.81 -36.81 -15.41
C ASN A 96 30.09 -37.35 -14.15
N GLY A 97 29.54 -38.56 -14.05
CA GLY A 97 30.10 -39.84 -14.48
C GLY A 97 30.84 -40.48 -13.29
N ASP A 98 30.12 -41.10 -12.35
CA ASP A 98 30.70 -42.06 -11.40
C ASP A 98 29.68 -43.14 -11.06
N GLU A 99 29.85 -44.31 -11.69
CA GLU A 99 29.15 -45.56 -11.41
C GLU A 99 29.96 -46.35 -10.37
N GLY A 100 29.50 -46.37 -9.12
CA GLY A 100 30.02 -47.23 -8.07
C GLY A 100 29.09 -48.43 -7.80
N PRO A 101 29.56 -49.69 -7.94
CA PRO A 101 28.81 -50.86 -7.50
C PRO A 101 29.31 -51.34 -6.12
N GLY A 102 28.39 -51.55 -5.18
CA GLY A 102 28.65 -52.45 -4.04
C GLY A 102 28.05 -52.05 -2.69
N GLY A 103 27.27 -52.97 -2.10
CA GLY A 103 26.87 -52.96 -0.68
C GLY A 103 25.39 -53.28 -0.49
N SER A 104 24.97 -54.55 -0.55
CA SER A 104 24.89 -55.49 0.58
C SER A 104 24.05 -55.02 1.78
N GLY A 105 22.79 -55.48 1.82
CA GLY A 105 22.14 -56.04 3.01
C GLY A 105 21.86 -55.12 4.20
N GLY A 106 20.63 -54.62 4.31
CA GLY A 106 20.10 -53.99 5.52
C GLY A 106 18.63 -54.33 5.70
N ALA A 107 18.33 -55.15 6.70
CA ALA A 107 17.00 -55.62 7.05
C ALA A 107 16.05 -54.47 7.38
N GLY A 108 14.78 -54.64 6.98
CA GLY A 108 13.70 -53.68 7.15
C GLY A 108 13.46 -53.30 8.61
N GLY A 109 13.63 -52.02 8.87
CA GLY A 109 12.96 -51.30 9.94
C GLY A 109 12.38 -50.04 9.33
N SER A 110 11.10 -50.07 8.91
CA SER A 110 10.32 -48.87 8.62
C SER A 110 10.11 -48.13 9.95
N SER A 111 11.15 -47.46 10.42
CA SER A 111 10.99 -46.32 11.31
C SER A 111 10.32 -45.25 10.46
N ALA A 112 9.01 -45.05 10.70
CA ALA A 112 8.30 -43.90 10.18
C ALA A 112 9.05 -42.65 10.66
N ASP A 113 9.78 -42.02 9.75
CA ASP A 113 10.42 -40.74 9.97
C ASP A 113 9.31 -39.77 10.42
N PRO A 114 9.42 -39.09 11.57
CA PRO A 114 8.43 -38.12 11.99
C PRO A 114 8.37 -37.02 10.94
N GLN A 115 7.32 -37.06 10.09
CA GLN A 115 7.04 -36.01 9.12
C GLN A 115 7.06 -34.68 9.86
N SER A 116 8.05 -33.85 9.52
CA SER A 116 8.11 -32.48 10.01
C SER A 116 6.77 -31.81 9.72
N PRO A 117 6.19 -31.07 10.68
CA PRO A 117 4.91 -30.39 10.47
C PRO A 117 4.97 -29.60 9.15
N PRO A 118 3.95 -29.70 8.29
CA PRO A 118 3.94 -28.95 7.04
C PRO A 118 4.09 -27.45 7.37
N GLU A 119 5.03 -26.78 6.73
CA GLU A 119 5.26 -25.36 6.95
C GLU A 119 3.98 -24.56 6.69
N PRO A 120 3.71 -23.51 7.49
CA PRO A 120 2.54 -22.67 7.26
C PRO A 120 2.65 -22.04 5.87
N VAL A 121 1.74 -22.42 4.98
CA VAL A 121 1.66 -21.87 3.63
C VAL A 121 1.42 -20.38 3.77
N THR A 122 2.32 -19.55 3.24
CA THR A 122 2.24 -18.09 3.25
C THR A 122 1.78 -17.59 1.89
N SER A 123 1.01 -16.49 1.84
CA SER A 123 0.55 -15.89 0.57
C SER A 123 0.80 -14.39 0.60
N TYR A 124 1.75 -13.91 -0.20
CA TYR A 124 2.09 -12.50 -0.27
C TYR A 124 1.09 -11.72 -1.13
N LEU A 125 0.79 -10.48 -0.73
CA LEU A 125 -0.08 -9.60 -1.51
C LEU A 125 0.52 -9.22 -2.87
N SER A 126 1.86 -9.28 -3.01
CA SER A 126 2.56 -9.07 -4.27
C SER A 126 2.25 -10.12 -5.34
N ASP A 127 1.87 -11.32 -4.89
CA ASP A 127 1.66 -12.50 -5.73
C ASP A 127 0.17 -12.76 -5.99
N LEU A 128 -0.71 -11.97 -5.36
CA LEU A 128 -2.16 -12.08 -5.49
C LEU A 128 -2.70 -11.05 -6.47
N ASP A 129 -3.75 -11.44 -7.18
CA ASP A 129 -4.50 -10.52 -8.04
C ASP A 129 -5.40 -9.61 -7.19
N PRO A 130 -5.19 -8.28 -7.20
CA PRO A 130 -6.06 -7.36 -6.50
C PRO A 130 -7.42 -7.24 -7.20
N VAL A 131 -8.47 -7.07 -6.40
CA VAL A 131 -9.84 -6.86 -6.88
C VAL A 131 -9.90 -5.54 -7.64
N GLY A 132 -10.15 -5.62 -8.96
CA GLY A 132 -10.18 -4.46 -9.85
C GLY A 132 -8.80 -3.98 -10.32
N GLY A 133 -7.73 -4.73 -10.03
CA GLY A 133 -6.37 -4.37 -10.42
C GLY A 133 -5.72 -3.33 -9.50
N LEU A 134 -4.43 -3.06 -9.72
CA LEU A 134 -3.64 -2.11 -8.93
C LEU A 134 -3.99 -0.64 -9.27
N GLY A 135 -4.26 -0.36 -10.54
CA GLY A 135 -4.41 1.01 -11.06
C GLY A 135 -3.06 1.76 -11.17
N ASN A 136 -3.10 3.00 -11.65
CA ASN A 136 -1.92 3.72 -12.15
C ASN A 136 -0.89 4.19 -11.09
N TYR A 137 -1.19 4.02 -9.80
CA TYR A 137 -0.36 4.56 -8.70
C TYR A 137 0.11 3.48 -7.73
N LYS A 138 -0.07 2.22 -8.09
CA LYS A 138 0.24 1.09 -7.24
C LYS A 138 1.01 0.06 -8.05
N HIS A 139 2.05 -0.47 -7.47
CA HIS A 139 2.83 -1.55 -8.05
C HIS A 139 3.30 -2.49 -6.94
N THR A 140 3.70 -3.70 -7.34
CA THR A 140 4.28 -4.70 -6.46
C THR A 140 5.77 -4.85 -6.79
N GLY A 141 6.54 -5.34 -5.81
CA GLY A 141 7.96 -5.62 -5.98
C GLY A 141 8.78 -5.24 -4.77
N ALA A 142 10.10 -5.17 -4.95
CA ALA A 142 11.01 -4.84 -3.87
C ALA A 142 10.92 -3.35 -3.46
N ALA A 143 10.95 -3.09 -2.15
CA ALA A 143 11.05 -1.74 -1.59
C ALA A 143 11.92 -1.73 -0.35
N THR A 144 12.64 -0.62 -0.15
CA THR A 144 13.45 -0.40 1.05
C THR A 144 12.74 0.55 1.99
N VAL A 145 12.47 0.09 3.20
CA VAL A 145 11.89 0.91 4.27
C VAL A 145 12.87 0.89 5.45
N GLN A 146 13.32 2.07 5.88
CA GLN A 146 14.25 2.22 7.01
C GLN A 146 15.50 1.32 6.90
N ARG A 147 16.10 1.24 5.69
CA ARG A 147 17.28 0.40 5.36
C ARG A 147 17.03 -1.11 5.31
N THR A 148 15.79 -1.57 5.50
CA THR A 148 15.42 -2.96 5.29
C THR A 148 14.73 -3.11 3.94
N THR A 149 15.27 -3.96 3.07
CA THR A 149 14.66 -4.28 1.77
C THR A 149 13.70 -5.46 1.92
N TYR A 150 12.45 -5.24 1.55
CA TYR A 150 11.39 -6.24 1.52
C TYR A 150 11.16 -6.67 0.08
N GLY A 151 11.36 -7.95 -0.22
CA GLY A 151 11.22 -8.47 -1.59
C GLY A 151 9.78 -8.45 -2.09
N ASN A 152 8.82 -8.61 -1.18
CA ASN A 152 7.39 -8.75 -1.50
C ASN A 152 6.61 -7.56 -0.94
N SER A 153 6.61 -6.42 -1.65
CA SER A 153 5.94 -5.20 -1.20
C SER A 153 4.79 -4.78 -2.10
N VAL A 154 3.82 -4.08 -1.51
CA VAL A 154 2.84 -3.26 -2.23
C VAL A 154 3.20 -1.78 -2.02
N ILE A 155 3.41 -1.06 -3.12
CA ILE A 155 3.96 0.30 -3.11
C ILE A 155 2.93 1.25 -3.71
N PHE A 156 2.65 2.34 -3.01
CA PHE A 156 1.77 3.40 -3.45
C PHE A 156 2.56 4.67 -3.72
N SER A 157 2.50 5.17 -4.96
CA SER A 157 3.04 6.48 -5.32
C SER A 157 1.98 7.55 -5.07
N LEU A 158 2.23 8.43 -4.10
CA LEU A 158 1.31 9.52 -3.76
C LEU A 158 1.65 10.73 -4.62
N ASN A 159 0.77 11.05 -5.56
CA ASN A 159 0.92 12.13 -6.54
C ASN A 159 0.07 13.38 -6.24
N SER A 160 -0.71 13.35 -5.16
CA SER A 160 -1.51 14.47 -4.67
C SER A 160 -1.97 14.19 -3.25
N PHE A 161 -1.74 15.12 -2.31
CA PHE A 161 -2.33 15.09 -0.97
C PHE A 161 -3.83 15.44 -0.97
N ASN A 162 -4.30 16.06 -2.05
CA ASN A 162 -5.72 16.39 -2.26
C ASN A 162 -6.46 15.31 -3.06
N GLY A 163 -5.77 14.22 -3.45
CA GLY A 163 -6.28 13.20 -4.38
C GLY A 163 -7.16 12.13 -3.74
N GLY A 164 -7.53 12.29 -2.47
CA GLY A 164 -8.25 11.28 -1.70
C GLY A 164 -7.39 10.06 -1.36
N ALA A 165 -7.89 9.25 -0.42
CA ALA A 165 -7.24 8.03 -0.01
C ALA A 165 -7.11 7.04 -1.18
N LYS A 166 -5.94 6.41 -1.31
CA LYS A 166 -5.66 5.36 -2.29
C LYS A 166 -5.82 4.01 -1.62
N THR A 167 -6.59 3.11 -2.23
CA THR A 167 -6.91 1.80 -1.65
C THR A 167 -6.60 0.67 -2.61
N VAL A 168 -6.24 -0.50 -2.11
CA VAL A 168 -6.27 -1.75 -2.89
C VAL A 168 -6.90 -2.85 -2.06
N THR A 169 -7.70 -3.68 -2.72
CA THR A 169 -8.46 -4.76 -2.09
C THR A 169 -8.00 -6.11 -2.63
N TYR A 170 -7.91 -7.10 -1.76
CA TYR A 170 -7.55 -8.47 -2.09
C TYR A 170 -8.60 -9.43 -1.54
N ASN A 171 -8.85 -10.53 -2.26
CA ASN A 171 -9.56 -11.66 -1.68
C ASN A 171 -8.64 -12.38 -0.69
N VAL A 172 -9.15 -12.69 0.48
CA VAL A 172 -8.41 -13.48 1.48
C VAL A 172 -8.41 -14.95 1.02
N PRO A 173 -7.23 -15.59 0.88
CA PRO A 173 -7.17 -17.01 0.54
C PRO A 173 -7.84 -17.88 1.60
N ALA A 174 -8.45 -18.99 1.19
CA ALA A 174 -9.12 -19.91 2.11
C ALA A 174 -8.16 -20.46 3.17
N GLY A 175 -8.63 -20.54 4.42
CA GLY A 175 -7.88 -21.13 5.54
C GLY A 175 -6.88 -20.20 6.23
N LYS A 176 -6.67 -18.99 5.72
CA LYS A 176 -5.81 -17.97 6.34
C LYS A 176 -6.46 -17.38 7.59
N LYS A 177 -5.65 -17.05 8.59
CA LYS A 177 -6.12 -16.58 9.90
C LYS A 177 -5.50 -15.26 10.32
N GLU A 178 -4.32 -14.94 9.79
CA GLU A 178 -3.55 -13.76 10.14
C GLU A 178 -3.11 -13.00 8.89
N PHE A 179 -3.17 -11.67 8.96
CA PHE A 179 -2.52 -10.76 8.03
C PHE A 179 -1.33 -10.11 8.74
N ARG A 180 -0.18 -10.05 8.07
CA ARG A 180 1.03 -9.40 8.59
C ARG A 180 1.67 -8.51 7.54
N ALA A 181 2.19 -7.36 7.95
CA ALA A 181 3.01 -6.48 7.11
C ALA A 181 3.93 -5.60 7.96
N THR A 182 5.03 -5.14 7.39
CA THR A 182 5.75 -3.97 7.89
C THR A 182 5.42 -2.77 7.02
N VAL A 183 4.92 -1.69 7.62
CA VAL A 183 4.54 -0.48 6.89
C VAL A 183 5.49 0.66 7.17
N GLY A 184 5.67 1.52 6.17
CA GLY A 184 6.46 2.73 6.27
C GLY A 184 6.58 3.44 4.92
N LEU A 185 7.55 4.33 4.81
CA LEU A 185 7.82 5.09 3.59
C LEU A 185 9.11 4.57 2.93
N ASP A 186 9.11 4.47 1.59
CA ASP A 186 10.29 4.09 0.80
C ASP A 186 11.43 5.08 1.06
N GLU A 187 12.68 4.62 1.08
CA GLU A 187 13.85 5.46 1.35
C GLU A 187 14.05 6.60 0.35
N ARG A 188 13.54 6.47 -0.88
CA ARG A 188 13.58 7.52 -1.90
C ARG A 188 12.52 8.60 -1.68
N THR A 189 11.70 8.44 -0.64
CA THR A 189 10.68 9.42 -0.29
C THR A 189 11.35 10.72 0.16
N GLU A 190 10.86 11.84 -0.37
CA GLU A 190 11.28 13.17 0.04
C GLU A 190 11.11 13.38 1.56
N SER A 191 12.06 14.09 2.17
CA SER A 191 12.00 14.37 3.61
C SER A 191 10.72 15.15 3.96
N GLY A 192 10.22 14.95 5.17
CA GLY A 192 9.00 15.62 5.65
C GLY A 192 7.68 15.05 5.14
N CYS A 193 7.69 14.07 4.21
CA CYS A 193 6.48 13.32 3.87
C CYS A 193 5.89 12.61 5.10
N THR A 194 4.58 12.72 5.24
CA THR A 194 3.81 12.02 6.28
C THR A 194 2.60 11.32 5.65
N VAL A 195 2.42 10.03 5.95
CA VAL A 195 1.38 9.18 5.33
C VAL A 195 0.55 8.48 6.39
N PHE A 196 -0.77 8.51 6.21
CA PHE A 196 -1.75 7.73 6.94
C PHE A 196 -1.93 6.35 6.30
N PHE A 197 -1.98 5.32 7.12
CA PHE A 197 -2.16 3.92 6.77
C PHE A 197 -3.36 3.36 7.52
N GLN A 198 -4.15 2.50 6.87
CA GLN A 198 -5.24 1.78 7.50
C GLN A 198 -5.48 0.42 6.85
N VAL A 199 -5.88 -0.55 7.69
CA VAL A 199 -6.36 -1.87 7.27
C VAL A 199 -7.85 -1.99 7.55
N SER A 200 -8.59 -2.63 6.65
CA SER A 200 -9.96 -3.05 6.89
C SER A 200 -10.23 -4.46 6.35
N PHE A 201 -11.13 -5.16 7.02
CA PHE A 201 -11.62 -6.48 6.63
C PHE A 201 -13.11 -6.40 6.31
N ASP A 202 -13.51 -6.81 5.10
CA ASP A 202 -14.89 -6.70 4.59
C ASP A 202 -15.51 -5.30 4.76
N GLY A 203 -14.67 -4.25 4.66
CA GLY A 203 -15.06 -2.86 4.83
C GLY A 203 -15.07 -2.36 6.28
N ASN A 204 -14.81 -3.22 7.26
CA ASN A 204 -14.70 -2.84 8.67
C ASN A 204 -13.23 -2.49 8.99
N PRO A 205 -12.92 -1.25 9.36
CA PRO A 205 -11.57 -0.87 9.73
C PRO A 205 -11.14 -1.60 11.01
N VAL A 206 -9.89 -2.08 11.04
CA VAL A 206 -9.35 -2.82 12.18
C VAL A 206 -9.05 -1.88 13.36
N ASP A 207 -8.50 -0.70 13.06
CA ASP A 207 -8.42 0.43 13.98
C ASP A 207 -8.69 1.77 13.24
N SER A 208 -8.48 2.90 13.90
CA SER A 208 -8.62 4.25 13.34
C SER A 208 -7.64 4.59 12.20
N GLY A 209 -6.73 3.70 11.87
CA GLY A 209 -5.50 3.93 11.13
C GLY A 209 -4.45 4.67 11.96
N PHE A 210 -3.29 4.88 11.35
CA PHE A 210 -2.16 5.55 11.97
C PHE A 210 -1.30 6.26 10.93
N THR A 211 -0.51 7.22 11.39
CA THR A 211 0.30 8.08 10.53
C THR A 211 1.78 7.83 10.79
N LEU A 212 2.57 7.72 9.72
CA LEU A 212 4.01 7.56 9.80
C LEU A 212 4.73 8.67 8.99
N PRO A 213 5.70 9.37 9.59
CA PRO A 213 6.65 10.20 8.86
C PRO A 213 7.77 9.34 8.24
N VAL A 214 8.58 9.94 7.36
CA VAL A 214 9.79 9.31 6.83
C VAL A 214 10.71 8.84 7.96
N GLY A 215 11.29 7.65 7.80
CA GLY A 215 12.24 7.07 8.75
C GLY A 215 11.61 6.28 9.89
N GLN A 216 10.27 6.25 9.98
CA GLN A 216 9.54 5.40 10.91
C GLN A 216 8.89 4.20 10.20
N THR A 217 8.75 3.12 10.94
CA THR A 217 8.10 1.88 10.51
C THR A 217 7.15 1.39 11.58
N ARG A 218 6.17 0.59 11.18
CA ARG A 218 5.28 -0.11 12.11
C ARG A 218 5.00 -1.51 11.61
N GLU A 219 5.00 -2.48 12.51
CA GLU A 219 4.49 -3.81 12.21
C GLU A 219 2.96 -3.85 12.41
N VAL A 220 2.27 -4.46 11.45
CA VAL A 220 0.84 -4.72 11.48
C VAL A 220 0.66 -6.22 11.53
N VAL A 221 -0.06 -6.71 12.54
CA VAL A 221 -0.37 -8.14 12.74
C VAL A 221 -1.82 -8.25 13.16
N GLU A 222 -2.68 -8.73 12.28
CA GLU A 222 -4.12 -8.72 12.50
C GLU A 222 -4.77 -10.07 12.27
N LYS A 223 -5.70 -10.43 13.16
CA LYS A 223 -6.53 -11.62 12.97
C LYS A 223 -7.61 -11.31 11.94
N ILE A 224 -7.72 -12.16 10.93
CA ILE A 224 -8.67 -12.00 9.81
C ILE A 224 -10.12 -12.23 10.27
N GLY A 225 -10.33 -13.09 11.28
CA GLY A 225 -11.67 -13.35 11.82
C GLY A 225 -12.63 -14.02 10.84
N GLY A 226 -12.13 -14.65 9.77
CA GLY A 226 -12.96 -15.26 8.72
C GLY A 226 -13.41 -14.30 7.62
N ALA A 227 -12.88 -13.07 7.58
CA ALA A 227 -13.18 -12.12 6.54
C ALA A 227 -12.82 -12.62 5.13
N GLY A 228 -13.62 -12.23 4.15
CA GLY A 228 -13.44 -12.60 2.75
C GLY A 228 -12.52 -11.65 1.99
N ARG A 229 -12.40 -10.39 2.44
CA ARG A 229 -11.62 -9.35 1.77
C ARG A 229 -10.78 -8.55 2.75
N LEU A 230 -9.55 -8.27 2.32
CA LEU A 230 -8.65 -7.29 2.92
C LEU A 230 -8.64 -6.03 2.05
N THR A 231 -8.76 -4.86 2.65
CA THR A 231 -8.45 -3.59 1.98
C THR A 231 -7.40 -2.83 2.77
N ILE A 232 -6.31 -2.46 2.08
CA ILE A 232 -5.29 -1.56 2.60
C ILE A 232 -5.48 -0.18 1.99
N THR A 233 -5.39 0.84 2.84
CA THR A 233 -5.64 2.23 2.51
C THR A 233 -4.42 3.04 2.87
N VAL A 234 -4.03 3.95 1.99
CA VAL A 234 -3.03 4.98 2.28
C VAL A 234 -3.57 6.35 1.90
N ASN A 235 -3.26 7.37 2.69
CA ASN A 235 -3.54 8.75 2.34
C ASN A 235 -2.36 9.61 2.74
N GLY A 236 -1.93 10.51 1.86
CA GLY A 236 -0.93 11.48 2.25
C GLY A 236 -1.53 12.47 3.25
N VAL A 237 -0.76 12.87 4.25
CA VAL A 237 -1.18 13.84 5.27
C VAL A 237 -0.43 15.16 5.13
N ASP A 238 0.89 15.12 4.94
CA ASP A 238 1.73 16.32 4.89
C ASP A 238 2.98 16.14 4.00
N SER A 239 3.49 17.27 3.49
CA SER A 239 4.76 17.43 2.77
C SER A 239 5.28 18.85 2.90
N PRO A 240 6.60 19.04 3.05
CA PRO A 240 7.21 20.37 3.19
C PRO A 240 6.99 21.29 1.98
N THR A 241 6.75 20.74 0.79
CA THR A 241 6.55 21.56 -0.42
C THR A 241 5.07 21.87 -0.70
N GLY A 242 4.13 21.32 0.08
CA GLY A 242 2.68 21.40 -0.19
C GLY A 242 2.27 20.77 -1.53
N LYS A 243 3.21 20.15 -2.23
CA LYS A 243 3.05 19.44 -3.50
C LYS A 243 3.64 18.05 -3.34
N VAL A 244 3.08 17.09 -4.05
CA VAL A 244 3.60 15.72 -4.12
C VAL A 244 3.67 15.40 -5.59
N ASN A 245 4.84 15.63 -6.18
CA ASN A 245 5.09 15.20 -7.55
C ASN A 245 5.42 13.70 -7.57
N GLY A 246 4.60 12.87 -6.92
CA GLY A 246 4.89 11.43 -6.79
C GLY A 246 6.02 11.08 -5.82
N THR A 247 6.51 12.05 -5.03
CA THR A 247 7.72 11.91 -4.21
C THR A 247 7.47 11.19 -2.89
N CYS A 248 6.24 11.13 -2.38
CA CYS A 248 5.93 10.31 -1.21
C CYS A 248 5.49 8.91 -1.63
N ARG A 249 6.23 7.89 -1.18
CA ARG A 249 5.96 6.49 -1.53
C ARG A 249 5.66 5.69 -0.27
N ALA A 250 4.41 5.27 -0.14
CA ALA A 250 3.97 4.44 0.98
C ALA A 250 4.17 2.96 0.64
N VAL A 251 4.66 2.18 1.62
CA VAL A 251 5.05 0.79 1.41
C VAL A 251 4.37 -0.10 2.45
N TRP A 252 3.82 -1.21 1.96
CA TRP A 252 3.43 -2.37 2.77
C TRP A 252 4.40 -3.52 2.43
N GLY A 253 5.49 -3.61 3.19
CA GLY A 253 6.56 -4.58 3.02
C GLY A 253 6.24 -5.94 3.62
N ASP A 254 6.58 -7.00 2.89
CA ASP A 254 6.28 -8.41 3.19
C ASP A 254 4.84 -8.65 3.65
N ALA A 255 3.91 -7.92 3.03
CA ALA A 255 2.50 -8.00 3.34
C ALA A 255 1.95 -9.35 2.90
N ARG A 256 1.41 -10.14 3.83
CA ARG A 256 1.05 -11.55 3.58
C ARG A 256 -0.04 -12.09 4.49
N PHE A 257 -0.63 -13.20 4.05
CA PHE A 257 -1.55 -14.02 4.81
C PHE A 257 -0.91 -15.34 5.29
N SER A 258 -1.16 -15.70 6.54
CA SER A 258 -0.77 -16.97 7.17
C SER A 258 -1.92 -17.63 7.94
#